data_AF-A0A4Q6FUS9-F1
#
_entry.id   AF-A0A4Q6FUS9-F1
#
_cell.length_a   1.000
_cell.length_b   1.000
_cell.length_c   1.000
_cell.angle_alpha   90.00
_cell.angle_beta   90.00
_cell.angle_gamma   90.00
#
_symmetry.space_group_name_H-M   'P 1'
#
loop_
_entity.id
_entity.type
_entity.pdbx_description
1 polymer ?
#
loop_
_entity_poly.entity_id
_entity_poly.type
_entity_poly.pdbx_seq_one_letter_code
_entity_poly.pdbx_strand_id
1 'polypeptide(L)'
;KASDQSYAIEQRVFIDANLVSLKREAASGEGETLTAFAGLLGCDTEEFNQVSKSNYSMIYSGAEADTILKSYKAVLNDQCSRLI
;
A
#
# COMPACT_ATOMS: atom_id res chain seq x y z
N LYS A 1 -15.19 3.55 -13.19
CA LYS A 1 -16.60 3.57 -12.71
C LYS A 1 -16.62 4.25 -11.33
N ALA A 2 -17.79 4.68 -10.83
CA ALA A 2 -17.88 5.40 -9.55
C ALA A 2 -17.23 4.66 -8.35
N SER A 3 -17.19 3.32 -8.41
CA SER A 3 -16.49 2.44 -7.45
C SER A 3 -14.96 2.64 -7.42
N ASP A 4 -14.32 2.81 -8.58
CA ASP A 4 -12.85 2.98 -8.67
C ASP A 4 -12.39 4.30 -8.05
N GLN A 5 -13.22 5.34 -8.15
CA GLN A 5 -12.94 6.63 -7.50
C GLN A 5 -13.10 6.55 -5.98
N SER A 6 -14.07 5.77 -5.47
CA SER A 6 -14.26 5.58 -4.03
C SER A 6 -13.05 4.89 -3.39
N TYR A 7 -12.55 3.82 -4.03
CA TYR A 7 -11.34 3.13 -3.55
C TYR A 7 -10.12 4.07 -3.55
N ALA A 8 -10.01 4.97 -4.54
CA ALA A 8 -8.85 5.86 -4.65
C ALA A 8 -8.76 6.79 -3.43
N ILE A 9 -9.92 7.31 -3.03
CA ILE A 9 -10.04 8.21 -1.89
C ILE A 9 -9.72 7.46 -0.60
N GLU A 10 -10.32 6.28 -0.37
CA GLU A 10 -10.06 5.49 0.83
C GLU A 10 -8.59 5.10 0.98
N GLN A 11 -7.94 4.68 -0.11
CA GLN A 11 -6.52 4.29 -0.10
C GLN A 11 -5.61 5.47 0.21
N ARG A 12 -5.87 6.64 -0.36
CA ARG A 12 -5.10 7.86 -0.07
C ARG A 12 -5.27 8.28 1.39
N VAL A 13 -6.52 8.35 1.86
CA VAL A 13 -6.84 8.69 3.26
C VAL A 13 -6.17 7.72 4.22
N PHE A 14 -6.19 6.42 3.92
CA PHE A 14 -5.52 5.42 4.75
C PHE A 14 -4.02 5.67 4.84
N ILE A 15 -3.35 5.96 3.73
CA ILE A 15 -1.92 6.27 3.72
C ILE A 15 -1.65 7.54 4.53
N ASP A 16 -2.37 8.62 4.27
CA ASP A 16 -2.14 9.90 4.95
C ASP A 16 -2.34 9.79 6.48
N ALA A 17 -3.38 9.06 6.90
CA ALA A 17 -3.67 8.86 8.32
C ALA A 17 -2.65 7.96 9.03
N ASN A 18 -2.00 7.05 8.30
CA ASN A 18 -1.18 5.98 8.90
C ASN A 18 0.28 5.99 8.41
N LEU A 19 0.73 7.04 7.72
CA LEU A 19 2.00 7.07 6.97
C LEU A 19 3.21 6.63 7.80
N VAL A 20 3.30 7.11 9.05
CA VAL A 20 4.43 6.78 9.95
C VAL A 20 4.47 5.28 10.27
N SER A 21 3.33 4.70 10.65
CA SER A 21 3.22 3.27 10.95
C SER A 21 3.43 2.43 9.70
N LEU A 22 2.81 2.81 8.58
CA LEU A 22 2.96 2.14 7.28
C LEU A 22 4.41 2.07 6.83
N LYS A 23 5.16 3.17 6.94
CA LYS A 23 6.59 3.20 6.60
C LYS A 23 7.39 2.23 7.47
N ARG A 24 7.21 2.32 8.79
CA ARG A 24 7.93 1.46 9.73
C ARG A 24 7.63 -0.02 9.47
N GLU A 25 6.36 -0.36 9.32
CA GLU A 25 5.89 -1.74 9.18
C GLU A 25 6.22 -2.31 7.79
N ALA A 26 6.16 -1.50 6.73
CA ALA A 26 6.64 -1.90 5.41
C ALA A 26 8.14 -2.18 5.42
N ALA A 27 8.95 -1.39 6.15
CA ALA A 27 10.38 -1.63 6.27
C ALA A 27 10.70 -2.94 6.99
N SER A 28 9.90 -3.35 7.99
CA SER A 28 10.05 -4.64 8.66
C SER A 28 9.42 -5.80 7.90
N GLY A 29 8.41 -5.52 7.06
CA GLY A 29 7.57 -6.52 6.39
C GLY A 29 6.55 -7.16 7.33
N GLU A 30 6.16 -6.46 8.39
CA GLU A 30 5.22 -6.98 9.40
C GLU A 30 4.57 -5.83 10.16
N GLY A 31 3.33 -6.04 10.58
CA GLY A 31 2.55 -5.09 11.38
C GLY A 31 1.07 -5.04 11.00
N GLU A 32 0.24 -4.60 11.96
CA GLU A 32 -1.21 -4.55 11.80
C GLU A 32 -1.65 -3.51 10.77
N THR A 33 -0.95 -2.37 10.70
CA THR A 33 -1.26 -1.29 9.75
C THR A 33 -0.96 -1.74 8.32
N LEU A 34 0.19 -2.38 8.10
CA LEU A 34 0.58 -2.90 6.79
C LEU A 34 -0.38 -4.01 6.34
N THR A 35 -0.76 -4.89 7.27
CA THR A 35 -1.73 -5.97 7.02
C THR A 35 -3.11 -5.42 6.68
N ALA A 36 -3.59 -4.42 7.42
CA ALA A 36 -4.85 -3.75 7.13
C ALA A 36 -4.83 -3.07 5.75
N PHE A 37 -3.68 -2.50 5.37
CA PHE A 37 -3.50 -1.89 4.06
C PHE A 37 -3.54 -2.93 2.93
N ALA A 38 -2.91 -4.09 3.10
CA ALA A 38 -3.03 -5.21 2.17
C ALA A 38 -4.50 -5.61 1.95
N GLY A 39 -5.28 -5.69 3.03
CA GLY A 39 -6.71 -5.99 2.98
C GLY A 39 -7.54 -4.91 2.27
N LEU A 40 -7.20 -3.63 2.48
CA LEU A 40 -7.82 -2.51 1.79
C LEU A 40 -7.59 -2.58 0.27
N LEU A 41 -6.37 -2.93 -0.13
CA LEU A 41 -5.98 -3.12 -1.53
C LEU A 41 -6.47 -4.45 -2.13
N GLY A 42 -6.99 -5.35 -1.29
CA GLY A 42 -7.44 -6.68 -1.71
C GLY A 42 -6.30 -7.57 -2.21
N CYS A 43 -5.14 -7.48 -1.56
CA CYS A 43 -3.96 -8.31 -1.78
C CYS A 43 -3.94 -9.50 -0.81
N ASP A 44 -3.17 -10.54 -1.14
CA ASP A 44 -2.70 -11.49 -0.13
C ASP A 44 -1.77 -10.78 0.87
N THR A 45 -1.97 -10.99 2.16
CA THR A 45 -1.21 -10.29 3.20
C THR A 45 0.25 -10.70 3.27
N GLU A 46 0.55 -12.00 3.13
CA GLU A 46 1.91 -12.49 3.29
C GLU A 46 2.78 -12.02 2.13
N GLU A 47 2.29 -12.18 0.90
CA GLU A 47 2.97 -11.72 -0.30
C GLU A 47 3.13 -10.19 -0.31
N PHE A 48 2.06 -9.45 0.03
CA PHE A 48 2.11 -7.99 0.12
C PHE A 48 3.16 -7.50 1.11
N ASN A 49 3.22 -8.12 2.30
CA ASN A 49 4.18 -7.74 3.34
C ASN A 49 5.63 -7.99 2.88
N GLN A 50 5.90 -9.10 2.20
CA GLN A 50 7.21 -9.39 1.63
C GLN A 50 7.59 -8.39 0.53
N VAL A 51 6.69 -8.13 -0.42
CA VAL A 51 6.92 -7.15 -1.51
C VAL A 51 7.18 -5.76 -0.94
N SER A 52 6.41 -5.35 0.07
CA SER A 52 6.57 -4.07 0.77
C SER A 52 7.97 -3.92 1.36
N LYS A 53 8.48 -4.97 2.01
CA LYS A 53 9.82 -5.00 2.60
C LYS A 53 10.91 -4.97 1.54
N SER A 54 10.82 -5.83 0.53
CA SER A 54 11.84 -5.94 -0.51
C SER A 54 11.95 -4.68 -1.37
N ASN A 55 10.86 -3.91 -1.51
CA ASN A 55 10.83 -2.71 -2.33
C ASN A 55 10.67 -1.41 -1.53
N TYR A 56 10.89 -1.44 -0.21
CA TYR A 56 10.63 -0.32 0.71
C TYR A 56 11.18 1.02 0.20
N SER A 57 12.47 1.04 -0.20
CA SER A 57 13.14 2.25 -0.68
C SER A 57 12.50 2.83 -1.95
N MET A 58 11.95 1.99 -2.82
CA MET A 58 11.23 2.43 -4.02
C MET A 58 9.86 2.97 -3.66
N ILE A 59 9.11 2.22 -2.83
CA ILE A 59 7.74 2.55 -2.41
C ILE A 59 7.69 3.90 -1.70
N TYR A 60 8.62 4.12 -0.76
CA TYR A 60 8.64 5.31 0.10
C TYR A 60 9.74 6.31 -0.29
N SER A 61 10.09 6.36 -1.58
CA SER A 61 10.95 7.41 -2.16
C SER A 61 10.31 8.81 -2.13
N GLY A 62 8.98 8.86 -1.98
CA GLY A 62 8.20 10.06 -1.68
C GLY A 62 7.26 9.84 -0.49
N ALA A 63 6.71 10.94 0.04
CA ALA A 63 5.77 10.90 1.17
C ALA A 63 4.29 11.02 0.77
N GLU A 64 4.01 11.52 -0.44
CA GLU A 64 2.64 11.73 -0.91
C GLU A 64 1.92 10.40 -1.18
N ALA A 65 0.67 10.28 -0.72
CA ALA A 65 -0.11 9.05 -0.89
C ALA A 65 -0.24 8.60 -2.34
N ASP A 66 -0.41 9.52 -3.28
CA ASP A 66 -0.45 9.23 -4.72
C ASP A 66 0.86 8.63 -5.25
N THR A 67 1.99 9.10 -4.75
CA THR A 67 3.31 8.57 -5.14
C THR A 67 3.49 7.17 -4.57
N ILE A 68 3.09 6.96 -3.31
CA ILE A 68 3.18 5.65 -2.64
C ILE A 68 2.28 4.62 -3.34
N LEU A 69 1.03 4.97 -3.67
CA LEU A 69 0.12 4.07 -4.40
C LEU A 69 0.64 3.69 -5.78
N LYS A 70 1.18 4.66 -6.53
CA LYS A 70 1.81 4.39 -7.83
C LYS A 70 2.99 3.44 -7.70
N SER A 71 3.81 3.62 -6.68
CA SER A 71 4.96 2.73 -6.44
C SER A 71 4.51 1.33 -6.04
N TYR A 72 3.49 1.19 -5.17
CA TYR A 72 2.90 -0.12 -4.87
C TYR A 72 2.35 -0.80 -6.12
N LYS A 73 1.63 -0.06 -6.96
CA LYS A 73 1.10 -0.59 -8.23
C LYS A 73 2.21 -1.08 -9.17
N ALA A 74 3.34 -0.40 -9.19
CA ALA A 74 4.49 -0.80 -10.00
C ALA A 74 5.14 -2.11 -9.51
N VAL A 75 5.15 -2.38 -8.20
CA VAL A 75 5.84 -3.56 -7.64
C VAL A 75 4.93 -4.76 -7.42
N LEU A 76 3.61 -4.57 -7.33
CA LEU A 76 2.64 -5.66 -7.05
C LEU A 76 2.07 -6.31 -8.32
N ASN A 77 2.32 -5.77 -9.52
CA ASN A 77 2.03 -6.41 -10.82
C ASN A 77 0.66 -7.16 -10.89
N ASP A 78 -0.44 -6.45 -10.57
CA ASP A 78 -1.83 -6.94 -10.56
C ASP A 78 -2.21 -8.00 -9.49
N GLN A 79 -1.38 -8.21 -8.47
CA GLN A 79 -1.69 -9.14 -7.36
C GLN A 79 -2.82 -8.66 -6.42
N CYS A 80 -3.27 -7.41 -6.58
CA CYS A 80 -4.21 -6.77 -5.67
C CYS A 80 -5.50 -6.38 -6.42
N SER A 81 -6.62 -6.94 -5.98
CA SER A 81 -7.90 -6.81 -6.70
C SER A 81 -8.54 -5.42 -6.64
N ARG A 82 -8.07 -4.53 -5.76
CA ARG A 82 -8.64 -3.19 -5.55
C ARG A 82 -7.61 -2.07 -5.70
N LEU A 83 -6.36 -2.39 -6.03
CA LEU A 83 -5.33 -1.39 -6.28
C LEU A 83 -5.57 -0.71 -7.62
N ILE A 84 -5.45 0.62 -7.65
CA ILE A 84 -5.95 1.50 -8.72
C ILE A 84 -4.88 2.46 -9.19
#